data_AF-A0A6C0IGY0-F1
#
_entry.id   AF-A0A6C0IGY0-F1
#
_cell.length_a   1.000
_cell.length_b   1.000
_cell.length_c   1.000
_cell.angle_alpha   90.00
_cell.angle_beta   90.00
_cell.angle_gamma   90.00
#
_symmetry.space_group_name_H-M   'P 1'
#
loop_
_entity.id
_entity.type
_entity.pdbx_description
1 polymer ?
#
loop_
_entity_poly.entity_id
_entity_poly.type
_entity_poly.pdbx_seq_one_letter_code
_entity_poly.pdbx_strand_id
1 'polypeptide(L)'
;MSSWANRHLPRKRDLSQIPEPFRPIIVPRVDRPEVILSESFQVKYSRNSDDTENDRNEVVYPNDSFMSLFKDSYSKKPTQDRTVYPMKKIETAPRISAIELSYNGKSYVFVILRHLRTTRDNDLWITSYNKIRQFYTNKIVIIDDNSSINTVNGKLVNTEVIMSEWNGAGEILPYYYFLKNKWADRMIFLHDSMFMHRPFSNTELDGDVKFHWSFMNKDLGGKFPTYLSLLKNHEQLLECAKGLEWKGCFGGASIIDLEIVQQLEETYAIFSTLASVIRVRKERELFERILGIALYQGHMVDDATCSNFGEITKYPGAFESDHNNYETAAHRLSQARYDTAIIKVWRGR
;
A
#
# COMPACT_ATOMS: atom_id res chain seq x y z
N MET A 1 -34.95 -35.10 -11.48
CA MET A 1 -33.65 -34.93 -10.82
C MET A 1 -32.78 -33.96 -11.62
N SER A 2 -32.93 -32.65 -11.40
CA SER A 2 -32.05 -31.62 -12.00
C SER A 2 -31.60 -30.65 -10.91
N SER A 3 -30.28 -30.49 -10.78
CA SER A 3 -29.63 -29.81 -9.67
C SER A 3 -29.72 -28.30 -9.80
N TRP A 4 -30.45 -27.66 -8.88
CA TRP A 4 -30.47 -26.20 -8.69
C TRP A 4 -29.15 -25.62 -8.15
N ALA A 5 -28.19 -26.46 -7.74
CA ALA A 5 -26.99 -26.06 -7.01
C ALA A 5 -25.89 -25.34 -7.84
N ASN A 6 -26.05 -25.13 -9.15
CA ASN A 6 -24.96 -24.65 -10.02
C ASN A 6 -25.20 -23.29 -10.71
N ARG A 7 -26.22 -22.52 -10.30
CA ARG A 7 -26.57 -21.25 -10.99
C ARG A 7 -25.67 -20.04 -10.66
N HIS A 8 -24.73 -20.14 -9.73
CA HIS A 8 -23.92 -18.99 -9.28
C HIS A 8 -22.41 -19.12 -9.54
N LEU A 9 -21.98 -20.22 -10.16
CA LEU A 9 -20.60 -20.33 -10.64
C LEU A 9 -20.54 -19.74 -12.06
N PRO A 10 -19.76 -18.66 -12.30
CA PRO A 10 -19.53 -18.17 -13.64
C PRO A 10 -18.85 -19.27 -14.46
N ARG A 11 -19.63 -19.98 -15.28
CA ARG A 11 -19.09 -20.96 -16.21
C ARG A 11 -18.27 -20.18 -17.24
N LYS A 12 -16.99 -20.55 -17.42
CA LYS A 12 -16.20 -20.09 -18.56
C LYS A 12 -17.04 -20.38 -19.81
N ARG A 13 -17.41 -19.33 -20.56
CA ARG A 13 -18.15 -19.49 -21.81
C ARG A 13 -17.30 -20.37 -22.71
N ASP A 14 -17.90 -21.45 -23.20
CA ASP A 14 -17.27 -22.29 -24.18
C ASP A 14 -17.15 -21.48 -25.49
N LEU A 15 -15.92 -21.10 -25.83
CA LEU A 15 -15.64 -20.28 -27.00
C LEU A 15 -15.96 -21.03 -28.30
N SER A 16 -16.12 -22.36 -28.26
CA SER A 16 -16.56 -23.15 -29.40
C SER A 16 -17.97 -22.77 -29.87
N GLN A 17 -18.81 -22.23 -28.98
CA GLN A 17 -20.17 -21.79 -29.28
C GLN A 17 -20.25 -20.45 -30.04
N ILE A 18 -19.14 -19.72 -30.14
CA ILE A 18 -19.07 -18.50 -30.94
C ILE A 18 -18.67 -18.91 -32.37
N PRO A 19 -19.40 -18.47 -33.43
CA PRO A 19 -18.99 -18.75 -34.80
C PRO A 19 -17.58 -18.26 -35.06
N GLU A 20 -16.80 -19.03 -35.82
CA GLU A 20 -15.37 -18.79 -36.06
C GLU A 20 -15.00 -17.33 -36.41
N PRO A 21 -15.73 -16.60 -37.31
CA PRO A 21 -15.37 -15.21 -37.64
C PRO A 21 -15.58 -14.21 -36.49
N PHE A 22 -16.25 -14.60 -35.41
CA PHE A 22 -16.51 -13.75 -34.23
C PHE A 22 -15.77 -14.22 -32.98
N ARG A 23 -14.97 -15.29 -33.06
CA ARG A 23 -14.17 -15.74 -31.93
C ARG A 23 -13.09 -14.68 -31.66
N PRO A 24 -12.95 -14.20 -30.41
CA PRO A 24 -11.87 -13.29 -30.08
C PRO A 24 -10.54 -13.99 -30.32
N ILE A 25 -9.60 -13.30 -30.96
CA ILE A 25 -8.23 -13.79 -31.13
C ILE A 25 -7.62 -13.90 -29.73
N ILE A 26 -7.33 -15.13 -29.30
CA ILE A 26 -6.68 -15.37 -28.03
C ILE A 26 -5.20 -15.08 -28.22
N VAL A 27 -4.79 -13.85 -27.90
CA VAL A 27 -3.38 -13.47 -27.85
C VAL A 27 -2.81 -13.99 -26.53
N PRO A 28 -1.81 -14.91 -26.56
CA PRO A 28 -1.10 -15.34 -25.37
C PRO A 28 -0.58 -14.12 -24.59
N ARG A 29 -0.58 -14.18 -23.26
CA ARG A 29 -0.23 -13.02 -22.42
C ARG A 29 1.11 -12.41 -22.81
N VAL A 30 2.11 -13.24 -23.12
CA VAL A 30 3.47 -12.82 -23.52
C VAL A 30 3.49 -12.06 -24.85
N ASP A 31 2.52 -12.33 -25.73
CA ASP A 31 2.44 -11.69 -27.06
C ASP A 31 1.56 -10.44 -27.05
N ARG A 32 0.99 -10.09 -25.89
CA ARG A 32 0.18 -8.89 -25.77
C ARG A 32 1.09 -7.65 -25.89
N PRO A 33 0.74 -6.67 -26.73
CA PRO A 33 1.57 -5.47 -26.93
C PRO A 33 1.93 -4.77 -25.63
N GLU A 34 1.03 -4.76 -24.64
CA GLU A 34 1.27 -4.13 -23.34
C GLU A 34 2.31 -4.88 -22.50
N VAL A 35 2.36 -6.22 -22.62
CA VAL A 35 3.30 -7.08 -21.89
C VAL A 35 4.68 -7.03 -22.54
N ILE A 36 4.75 -7.13 -23.87
CA ILE A 36 5.99 -6.94 -24.64
C ILE A 36 6.60 -5.57 -24.31
N LEU A 37 5.76 -4.52 -24.26
CA LEU A 37 6.18 -3.17 -23.94
C LEU A 37 6.70 -3.07 -22.49
N SER A 38 5.97 -3.63 -21.52
CA SER A 38 6.40 -3.67 -20.12
C SER A 38 7.75 -4.38 -19.95
N GLU A 39 7.95 -5.51 -20.60
CA GLU A 39 9.18 -6.30 -20.53
C GLU A 39 10.36 -5.60 -21.23
N SER A 40 10.10 -4.83 -22.31
CA SER A 40 11.14 -4.05 -23.00
C SER A 40 11.81 -2.98 -22.12
N PHE A 41 11.10 -2.50 -21.08
CA PHE A 41 11.66 -1.59 -20.08
C PHE A 41 12.52 -2.31 -19.03
N GLN A 42 12.33 -3.61 -18.83
CA GLN A 42 13.09 -4.41 -17.88
C GLN A 42 14.43 -4.89 -18.47
N VAL A 43 14.47 -5.20 -19.77
CA VAL A 43 15.66 -5.75 -20.44
C VAL A 43 16.87 -4.79 -20.43
N LYS A 44 16.65 -3.48 -20.31
CA LYS A 44 17.75 -2.49 -20.28
C LYS A 44 18.61 -2.49 -19.01
N TYR A 45 18.18 -3.16 -17.93
CA TYR A 45 18.89 -3.16 -16.65
C TYR A 45 19.75 -4.40 -16.37
N SER A 46 19.82 -5.38 -17.30
CA SER A 46 20.51 -6.66 -17.04
C SER A 46 21.74 -6.95 -17.90
N ARG A 47 22.26 -5.97 -18.66
CA ARG A 47 23.53 -6.14 -19.40
C ARG A 47 24.34 -4.85 -19.41
N ASN A 48 25.04 -4.60 -18.31
CA ASN A 48 26.44 -4.17 -18.28
C ASN A 48 26.85 -4.01 -16.82
N SER A 49 27.57 -5.00 -16.32
CA SER A 49 28.34 -4.92 -15.08
C SER A 49 29.51 -3.97 -15.32
N ASP A 50 29.39 -2.71 -14.89
CA ASP A 50 30.51 -1.97 -14.27
C ASP A 50 30.19 -0.50 -13.90
N ASP A 51 29.02 0.05 -14.21
CA ASP A 51 28.74 1.47 -13.90
C ASP A 51 27.75 1.68 -12.73
N THR A 52 28.32 2.20 -11.65
CA THR A 52 27.79 2.97 -10.50
C THR A 52 26.41 2.66 -9.89
N GLU A 53 26.42 2.46 -8.57
CA GLU A 53 25.27 2.29 -7.65
C GLU A 53 24.20 3.43 -7.71
N ASN A 54 24.46 4.50 -8.47
CA ASN A 54 23.60 5.69 -8.56
C ASN A 54 22.40 5.54 -9.53
N ASP A 55 22.43 4.61 -10.48
CA ASP A 55 21.38 4.50 -11.53
C ASP A 55 20.15 3.69 -11.08
N ARG A 56 20.20 3.01 -9.93
CA ARG A 56 19.05 2.25 -9.40
C ARG A 56 17.86 3.13 -9.00
N ASN A 57 18.08 4.44 -8.90
CA ASN A 57 17.05 5.42 -8.53
C ASN A 57 16.61 6.31 -9.69
N GLU A 58 17.12 6.07 -10.91
CA GLU A 58 16.70 6.82 -12.08
C GLU A 58 15.48 6.17 -12.73
N VAL A 59 14.39 6.92 -12.80
CA VAL A 59 13.12 6.48 -13.40
C VAL A 59 13.03 7.10 -14.80
N VAL A 60 13.01 6.26 -15.82
CA VAL A 60 13.02 6.68 -17.23
C VAL A 60 11.61 6.61 -17.83
N TYR A 61 11.19 7.69 -18.50
CA TYR A 61 9.93 7.75 -19.24
C TYR A 61 10.06 7.31 -20.71
N PRO A 62 8.97 6.84 -21.33
CA PRO A 62 8.80 7.00 -22.77
C PRO A 62 8.80 8.50 -23.09
N ASN A 63 9.76 8.98 -23.88
CA ASN A 63 9.85 10.39 -24.32
C ASN A 63 8.52 10.90 -24.93
N ASP A 64 8.32 12.22 -24.97
CA ASP A 64 7.15 12.88 -25.58
C ASP A 64 6.84 12.42 -27.02
N SER A 65 7.85 11.92 -27.74
CA SER A 65 7.70 11.27 -29.05
C SER A 65 6.84 9.99 -29.03
N PHE A 66 6.58 9.40 -27.86
CA PHE A 66 5.75 8.20 -27.69
C PHE A 66 4.28 8.56 -27.50
N MET A 67 3.98 9.70 -26.86
CA MET A 67 2.61 10.24 -26.76
C MET A 67 2.07 10.70 -28.12
N SER A 68 2.93 11.04 -29.09
CA SER A 68 2.48 11.34 -30.45
C SER A 68 2.03 10.10 -31.23
N LEU A 69 2.57 8.91 -30.96
CA LEU A 69 2.17 7.67 -31.65
C LEU A 69 0.73 7.22 -31.33
N PHE A 70 0.17 7.66 -30.20
CA PHE A 70 -1.23 7.43 -29.84
C PHE A 70 -2.18 8.58 -30.27
N LYS A 71 -1.65 9.68 -30.84
CA LYS A 71 -2.48 10.78 -31.35
C LYS A 71 -3.08 10.46 -32.73
N ASP A 72 -2.45 9.61 -33.51
CA ASP A 72 -2.82 9.41 -34.93
C ASP A 72 -4.00 8.43 -35.14
N SER A 73 -4.41 7.66 -34.13
CA SER A 73 -5.50 6.67 -34.26
C SER A 73 -6.89 7.19 -33.89
N TYR A 74 -7.02 8.44 -33.43
CA TYR A 74 -8.31 9.04 -33.03
C TYR A 74 -8.57 10.38 -33.73
N SER A 75 -8.67 10.39 -35.06
CA SER A 75 -9.12 11.56 -35.81
C SER A 75 -10.66 11.72 -35.74
N LYS A 76 -11.18 12.13 -34.58
CA LYS A 76 -12.51 12.77 -34.48
C LYS A 76 -12.37 14.11 -33.76
N LYS A 77 -13.07 15.10 -34.33
CA LYS A 77 -12.91 16.56 -34.19
C LYS A 77 -12.67 17.10 -32.75
N PRO A 78 -11.91 18.20 -32.61
CA PRO A 78 -11.53 18.77 -31.33
C PRO A 78 -12.61 19.74 -30.82
N THR A 79 -13.33 19.35 -29.78
CA THR A 79 -14.08 20.29 -28.94
C THR A 79 -14.04 19.79 -27.52
N GLN A 80 -13.09 20.34 -26.76
CA GLN A 80 -13.19 20.81 -25.38
C GLN A 80 -11.76 20.96 -24.85
N ASP A 81 -11.50 22.11 -24.23
CA ASP A 81 -10.26 22.41 -23.50
C ASP A 81 -9.78 21.18 -22.75
N ARG A 82 -8.72 20.55 -23.26
CA ARG A 82 -7.95 19.59 -22.47
C ARG A 82 -7.23 20.43 -21.43
N THR A 83 -7.89 20.68 -20.31
CA THR A 83 -7.27 21.17 -19.10
C THR A 83 -6.11 20.24 -18.80
N VAL A 84 -4.90 20.73 -19.07
CA VAL A 84 -3.67 20.02 -18.75
C VAL A 84 -3.66 19.92 -17.23
N TYR A 85 -3.95 18.73 -16.70
CA TYR A 85 -3.84 18.49 -15.27
C TYR A 85 -2.38 18.74 -14.87
N PRO A 86 -2.10 19.74 -14.01
CA PRO A 86 -0.73 20.03 -13.62
C PRO A 86 -0.20 18.82 -12.84
N MET A 87 0.80 18.15 -13.40
CA MET A 87 1.45 17.02 -12.74
C MET A 87 2.15 17.51 -11.48
N LYS A 88 1.90 16.86 -10.34
CA LYS A 88 2.64 17.13 -9.11
C LYS A 88 4.11 16.74 -9.30
N LYS A 89 5.01 17.61 -8.88
CA LYS A 89 6.47 17.38 -8.92
C LYS A 89 6.93 16.76 -7.60
N ILE A 90 7.95 15.92 -7.70
CA ILE A 90 8.63 15.38 -6.52
C ILE A 90 9.57 16.45 -5.95
N GLU A 91 9.55 16.60 -4.63
CA GLU A 91 10.52 17.41 -3.92
C GLU A 91 11.90 16.73 -3.99
N THR A 92 12.85 17.38 -4.66
CA THR A 92 14.22 16.86 -4.86
C THR A 92 15.15 17.15 -3.69
N ALA A 93 14.63 17.76 -2.62
CA ALA A 93 15.31 18.00 -1.36
C ALA A 93 14.28 18.05 -0.22
N PRO A 94 14.59 17.55 0.98
CA PRO A 94 13.80 17.85 2.17
C PRO A 94 13.71 19.36 2.40
N ARG A 95 12.64 19.81 3.06
CA ARG A 95 12.58 21.22 3.49
C ARG A 95 13.72 21.53 4.46
N ILE A 96 14.16 22.78 4.47
CA ILE A 96 15.22 23.26 5.39
C ILE A 96 14.85 23.01 6.86
N SER A 97 13.55 23.05 7.19
CA SER A 97 13.04 22.77 8.54
C SER A 97 12.81 21.28 8.83
N ALA A 98 13.06 20.39 7.89
CA ALA A 98 12.87 18.96 8.09
C ALA A 98 13.97 18.42 9.02
N ILE A 99 13.60 17.51 9.92
CA ILE A 99 14.51 16.93 10.91
C ILE A 99 14.65 15.43 10.71
N GLU A 100 15.72 14.85 11.23
CA GLU A 100 15.80 13.40 11.35
C GLU A 100 15.01 12.95 12.58
N LEU A 101 13.98 12.13 12.35
CA LEU A 101 13.17 11.55 13.42
C LEU A 101 13.97 10.47 14.15
N SER A 102 14.19 10.71 15.43
CA SER A 102 14.69 9.75 16.41
C SER A 102 13.93 9.95 17.72
N TYR A 103 13.60 8.86 18.41
CA TYR A 103 12.90 8.92 19.69
C TYR A 103 13.37 7.77 20.59
N ASN A 104 13.69 8.07 21.86
CA ASN A 104 14.25 7.11 22.81
C ASN A 104 15.45 6.30 22.26
N GLY A 105 16.32 6.96 21.49
CA GLY A 105 17.50 6.34 20.87
C GLY A 105 17.20 5.40 19.69
N LYS A 106 15.93 5.21 19.31
CA LYS A 106 15.53 4.37 18.18
C LYS A 106 15.52 5.17 16.87
N SER A 107 16.05 4.55 15.82
CA SER A 107 16.02 5.03 14.44
C SER A 107 14.70 4.69 13.75
N TYR A 108 14.29 5.54 12.80
CA TYR A 108 13.01 5.40 12.09
C TYR A 108 13.19 5.35 10.57
N VAL A 109 12.41 4.46 9.93
CA VAL A 109 12.19 4.42 8.49
C VAL A 109 10.72 4.67 8.17
N PHE A 110 10.45 5.47 7.14
CA PHE A 110 9.11 5.59 6.58
C PHE A 110 8.94 4.59 5.46
N VAL A 111 7.85 3.83 5.45
CA VAL A 111 7.53 2.87 4.39
C VAL A 111 6.22 3.24 3.73
N ILE A 112 6.23 3.47 2.42
CA ILE A 112 5.04 3.74 1.62
C ILE A 112 4.70 2.51 0.79
N LEU A 113 3.53 1.92 1.03
CA LEU A 113 2.95 0.93 0.13
C LEU A 113 2.22 1.65 -1.00
N ARG A 114 2.63 1.42 -2.26
CA ARG A 114 2.00 2.02 -3.44
C ARG A 114 1.41 0.98 -4.38
N HIS A 115 0.28 1.32 -4.99
CA HIS A 115 -0.30 0.58 -6.10
C HIS A 115 -0.99 1.54 -7.08
N LEU A 116 -0.28 1.94 -8.12
CA LEU A 116 -0.71 3.00 -9.04
C LEU A 116 -1.46 2.42 -10.23
N ARG A 117 -2.73 2.83 -10.40
CA ARG A 117 -3.56 2.44 -11.54
C ARG A 117 -3.94 3.61 -12.43
N THR A 118 -3.96 4.81 -11.84
CA THR A 118 -4.43 6.04 -12.49
C THR A 118 -3.46 7.19 -12.21
N THR A 119 -3.46 8.20 -13.08
CA THR A 119 -2.72 9.46 -12.85
C THR A 119 -3.07 10.09 -11.51
N ARG A 120 -4.32 9.94 -11.08
CA ARG A 120 -4.76 10.41 -9.77
C ARG A 120 -4.04 9.67 -8.64
N ASP A 121 -3.76 8.36 -8.77
CA ASP A 121 -3.00 7.60 -7.77
C ASP A 121 -1.57 8.12 -7.72
N ASN A 122 -1.02 8.46 -8.89
CA ASN A 122 0.28 9.12 -9.00
C ASN A 122 0.35 10.39 -8.15
N ASP A 123 -0.65 11.25 -8.25
CA ASP A 123 -0.69 12.50 -7.48
C ASP A 123 -0.73 12.27 -5.97
N LEU A 124 -1.41 11.22 -5.48
CA LEU A 124 -1.45 10.95 -4.04
C LEU A 124 -0.11 10.47 -3.53
N TRP A 125 0.49 9.44 -4.12
CA TRP A 125 1.72 8.93 -3.53
C TRP A 125 2.84 9.98 -3.62
N ILE A 126 2.88 10.82 -4.67
CA ILE A 126 3.79 11.98 -4.74
C ILE A 126 3.49 12.96 -3.60
N THR A 127 2.21 13.24 -3.34
CA THR A 127 1.82 14.09 -2.20
C THR A 127 2.25 13.45 -0.88
N SER A 128 2.07 12.15 -0.71
CA SER A 128 2.48 11.39 0.49
C SER A 128 3.98 11.53 0.72
N TYR A 129 4.78 11.24 -0.31
CA TYR A 129 6.24 11.40 -0.31
C TYR A 129 6.66 12.83 0.07
N ASN A 130 6.12 13.83 -0.64
CA ASN A 130 6.46 15.23 -0.41
C ASN A 130 6.08 15.68 1.00
N LYS A 131 4.97 15.15 1.56
CA LYS A 131 4.54 15.46 2.92
C LYS A 131 5.45 14.87 3.98
N ILE A 132 6.04 13.69 3.74
CA ILE A 132 7.11 13.18 4.62
C ILE A 132 8.34 14.10 4.51
N ARG A 133 8.80 14.42 3.29
CA ARG A 133 9.96 15.30 3.06
C ARG A 133 9.77 16.74 3.53
N GLN A 134 8.52 17.17 3.73
CA GLN A 134 8.18 18.45 4.36
C GLN A 134 8.64 18.49 5.84
N PHE A 135 8.63 17.37 6.54
CA PHE A 135 8.89 17.30 7.99
C PHE A 135 10.12 16.47 8.36
N TYR A 136 10.51 15.49 7.53
CA TYR A 136 11.49 14.48 7.89
C TYR A 136 12.54 14.19 6.81
N THR A 137 13.79 14.01 7.26
CA THR A 137 14.94 13.64 6.43
C THR A 137 15.21 12.13 6.41
N ASN A 138 14.52 11.35 7.26
CA ASN A 138 14.66 9.90 7.39
C ASN A 138 14.57 9.16 6.05
N LYS A 139 15.14 7.94 6.02
CA LYS A 139 14.99 7.04 4.87
C LYS A 139 13.51 6.79 4.58
N ILE A 140 13.14 6.86 3.31
CA ILE A 140 11.83 6.41 2.82
C ILE A 140 12.04 5.14 2.00
N VAL A 141 11.25 4.12 2.25
CA VAL A 141 11.19 2.94 1.38
C VAL A 141 9.83 2.90 0.71
N ILE A 142 9.82 2.79 -0.60
CA ILE A 142 8.60 2.70 -1.39
C ILE A 142 8.49 1.25 -1.87
N ILE A 143 7.43 0.57 -1.48
CA ILE A 143 7.14 -0.79 -1.94
C ILE A 143 6.03 -0.72 -2.99
N ASP A 144 6.37 -1.08 -4.21
CA ASP A 144 5.44 -1.15 -5.34
C ASP A 144 4.74 -2.51 -5.37
N ASP A 145 3.43 -2.50 -5.12
CA ASP A 145 2.57 -3.67 -5.21
C ASP A 145 1.95 -3.79 -6.60
N ASN A 146 2.77 -3.95 -7.64
CA ASN A 146 2.33 -4.17 -9.03
C ASN A 146 1.54 -2.99 -9.63
N SER A 147 2.14 -1.80 -9.61
CA SER A 147 1.59 -0.63 -10.28
C SER A 147 1.53 -0.82 -11.80
N SER A 148 0.44 -0.38 -12.45
CA SER A 148 0.29 -0.43 -13.91
C SER A 148 0.84 0.81 -14.60
N ILE A 149 1.15 1.87 -13.84
CA ILE A 149 1.79 3.07 -14.34
C ILE A 149 2.98 3.41 -13.44
N ASN A 150 4.07 3.87 -14.05
CA ASN A 150 5.18 4.47 -13.33
C ASN A 150 5.42 5.86 -13.91
N THR A 151 5.00 6.89 -13.18
CA THR A 151 4.97 8.26 -13.68
C THR A 151 5.63 9.25 -12.73
N VAL A 152 6.71 8.82 -12.08
CA VAL A 152 7.56 9.65 -11.21
C VAL A 152 8.47 10.55 -12.05
N ASN A 153 8.35 11.88 -11.93
CA ASN A 153 9.30 12.83 -12.53
C ASN A 153 10.13 13.45 -11.41
N GLY A 154 11.40 13.07 -11.31
CA GLY A 154 12.36 13.62 -10.36
C GLY A 154 13.19 12.57 -9.65
N LYS A 155 14.27 13.03 -9.01
CA LYS A 155 15.16 12.21 -8.20
C LYS A 155 14.62 12.12 -6.77
N LEU A 156 14.38 10.91 -6.30
CA LEU A 156 14.01 10.66 -4.91
C LEU A 156 15.25 10.83 -4.02
N VAL A 157 15.09 11.46 -2.86
CA VAL A 157 16.18 11.71 -1.90
C VAL A 157 16.13 10.71 -0.75
N ASN A 158 17.26 10.08 -0.41
CA ASN A 158 17.36 9.10 0.67
C ASN A 158 16.19 8.11 0.64
N THR A 159 15.93 7.56 -0.55
CA THR A 159 14.77 6.74 -0.83
C THR A 159 15.18 5.50 -1.59
N GLU A 160 14.59 4.36 -1.21
CA GLU A 160 14.74 3.08 -1.89
C GLU A 160 13.37 2.69 -2.48
N VAL A 161 13.35 2.16 -3.70
CA VAL A 161 12.12 1.66 -4.34
C VAL A 161 12.27 0.17 -4.58
N ILE A 162 11.35 -0.62 -4.03
CA ILE A 162 11.31 -2.07 -4.14
C ILE A 162 10.10 -2.44 -4.99
N MET A 163 10.33 -3.18 -6.08
CA MET A 163 9.27 -3.84 -6.83
C MET A 163 8.94 -5.16 -6.14
N SER A 164 7.72 -5.30 -5.67
CA SER A 164 7.33 -6.48 -4.89
C SER A 164 7.41 -7.77 -5.73
N GLU A 165 8.00 -8.82 -5.18
CA GLU A 165 7.91 -10.17 -5.75
C GLU A 165 6.52 -10.81 -5.48
N TRP A 166 5.74 -10.24 -4.56
CA TRP A 166 4.44 -10.75 -4.10
C TRP A 166 3.29 -9.85 -4.54
N ASN A 167 3.04 -9.82 -5.85
CA ASN A 167 2.02 -8.97 -6.47
C ASN A 167 0.62 -9.20 -5.88
N GLY A 168 0.00 -8.12 -5.41
CA GLY A 168 -1.34 -8.09 -4.81
C GLY A 168 -1.38 -8.40 -3.32
N ALA A 169 -0.23 -8.65 -2.67
CA ALA A 169 -0.19 -8.95 -1.24
C ALA A 169 -0.42 -7.70 -0.38
N GLY A 170 -0.21 -6.50 -0.94
CA GLY A 170 -0.51 -5.19 -0.36
C GLY A 170 -0.02 -5.01 1.08
N GLU A 171 -0.94 -4.85 2.02
CA GLU A 171 -0.69 -4.38 3.39
C GLU A 171 0.30 -5.27 4.20
N ILE A 172 0.54 -6.52 3.80
CA ILE A 172 1.55 -7.40 4.41
C ILE A 172 3.00 -7.04 4.00
N LEU A 173 3.18 -6.43 2.82
CA LEU A 173 4.49 -6.22 2.21
C LEU A 173 5.44 -5.34 3.03
N PRO A 174 4.99 -4.23 3.64
CA PRO A 174 5.84 -3.41 4.50
C PRO A 174 6.52 -4.23 5.60
N TYR A 175 5.77 -5.10 6.26
CA TYR A 175 6.29 -5.96 7.31
C TYR A 175 7.25 -7.02 6.79
N TYR A 176 6.89 -7.68 5.67
CA TYR A 176 7.75 -8.68 5.04
C TYR A 176 9.12 -8.10 4.65
N TYR A 177 9.13 -6.95 3.97
CA TYR A 177 10.40 -6.32 3.56
C TYR A 177 11.12 -5.63 4.70
N PHE A 178 10.42 -5.11 5.72
CA PHE A 178 11.05 -4.54 6.90
C PHE A 178 11.80 -5.62 7.69
N LEU A 179 11.20 -6.80 7.85
CA LEU A 179 11.85 -7.96 8.46
C LEU A 179 13.07 -8.43 7.65
N LYS A 180 12.93 -8.52 6.32
CA LYS A 180 13.99 -8.99 5.41
C LYS A 180 15.21 -8.07 5.41
N ASN A 181 14.99 -6.76 5.43
CA ASN A 181 16.06 -5.77 5.21
C ASN A 181 16.51 -5.01 6.47
N LYS A 182 15.72 -5.02 7.55
CA LYS A 182 16.07 -4.43 8.85
C LYS A 182 16.55 -2.97 8.74
N TRP A 183 15.80 -2.14 8.01
CA TRP A 183 16.24 -0.79 7.63
C TRP A 183 16.48 0.18 8.80
N ALA A 184 15.79 -0.02 9.91
CA ALA A 184 15.82 0.81 11.11
C ALA A 184 15.26 0.00 12.29
N ASP A 185 15.33 0.58 13.49
CA ASP A 185 14.72 -0.03 14.69
C ASP A 185 13.19 0.01 14.61
N ARG A 186 12.64 1.06 13.99
CA ARG A 186 11.20 1.27 13.88
C ARG A 186 10.75 1.66 12.48
N MET A 187 9.61 1.11 12.07
CA MET A 187 8.93 1.44 10.82
C MET A 187 7.70 2.30 11.11
N ILE A 188 7.52 3.34 10.30
CA ILE A 188 6.24 4.06 10.14
C ILE A 188 5.67 3.67 8.78
N PHE A 189 4.64 2.82 8.76
CA PHE A 189 4.00 2.35 7.54
C PHE A 189 2.84 3.26 7.14
N LEU A 190 2.87 3.78 5.91
CA LEU A 190 1.85 4.60 5.27
C LEU A 190 1.37 3.98 3.95
N HIS A 191 0.11 4.19 3.61
CA HIS A 191 -0.40 3.90 2.26
C HIS A 191 -0.10 5.09 1.33
N ASP A 192 -0.13 4.85 0.02
CA ASP A 192 -0.09 5.89 -1.02
C ASP A 192 -1.11 7.04 -0.82
N SER A 193 -2.21 6.81 -0.12
CA SER A 193 -3.24 7.81 0.21
C SER A 193 -3.22 8.33 1.65
N MET A 194 -2.11 8.13 2.36
CA MET A 194 -1.86 8.68 3.70
C MET A 194 -0.80 9.78 3.65
N PHE A 195 -1.00 10.89 4.35
CA PHE A 195 -0.16 12.08 4.27
C PHE A 195 0.20 12.60 5.65
N MET A 196 1.44 13.01 5.86
CA MET A 196 1.79 13.78 7.06
C MET A 196 1.08 15.13 7.06
N HIS A 197 0.40 15.45 8.16
CA HIS A 197 -0.24 16.74 8.40
C HIS A 197 0.63 17.67 9.25
N ARG A 198 1.24 17.08 10.27
CA ARG A 198 2.17 17.67 11.22
C ARG A 198 3.21 16.61 11.62
N PRO A 199 4.33 16.99 12.25
CA PRO A 199 5.20 16.02 12.90
C PRO A 199 4.45 15.20 13.97
N PHE A 200 4.90 13.97 14.19
CA PHE A 200 4.47 13.15 15.32
C PHE A 200 4.84 13.80 16.66
N SER A 201 3.95 13.69 17.63
CA SER A 201 4.24 14.01 19.03
C SER A 201 4.97 12.86 19.72
N ASN A 202 5.60 13.13 20.86
CA ASN A 202 6.23 12.08 21.66
C ASN A 202 5.23 10.99 22.08
N THR A 203 3.98 11.36 22.40
CA THR A 203 2.94 10.39 22.78
C THR A 203 2.57 9.47 21.62
N GLU A 204 2.64 9.94 20.38
CA GLU A 204 2.36 9.12 19.19
C GLU A 204 3.51 8.16 18.86
N LEU A 205 4.73 8.50 19.30
CA LEU A 205 5.93 7.69 19.14
C LEU A 205 6.17 6.75 20.33
N ASP A 206 5.48 6.92 21.44
CA ASP A 206 5.67 6.11 22.64
C ASP A 206 5.09 4.68 22.49
N GLY A 207 5.70 3.70 23.17
CA GLY A 207 5.38 2.27 23.06
C GLY A 207 6.03 1.59 21.84
N ASP A 208 5.98 0.25 21.77
CA ASP A 208 6.67 -0.54 20.72
C ASP A 208 5.82 -0.75 19.45
N VAL A 209 4.49 -0.68 19.58
CA VAL A 209 3.58 -0.77 18.44
C VAL A 209 2.34 0.09 18.65
N LYS A 210 1.97 0.85 17.62
CA LYS A 210 0.73 1.64 17.57
C LYS A 210 0.14 1.66 16.18
N PHE A 211 -1.12 1.25 16.06
CA PHE A 211 -1.90 1.45 14.85
C PHE A 211 -2.07 2.94 14.60
N HIS A 212 -2.15 3.35 13.34
CA HIS A 212 -2.62 4.71 13.05
C HIS A 212 -4.09 4.83 13.44
N TRP A 213 -4.90 3.87 12.99
CA TRP A 213 -6.29 3.74 13.38
C TRP A 213 -6.64 2.28 13.69
N SER A 214 -7.55 2.10 14.64
CA SER A 214 -8.14 0.81 14.97
C SER A 214 -9.54 0.66 14.37
N PHE A 215 -10.06 -0.55 14.31
CA PHE A 215 -11.48 -0.79 14.09
C PHE A 215 -12.00 -1.96 14.94
N MET A 216 -13.28 -1.89 15.29
CA MET A 216 -14.02 -2.98 15.89
C MET A 216 -14.73 -3.76 14.79
N ASN A 217 -14.21 -4.93 14.42
CA ASN A 217 -14.92 -5.83 13.52
C ASN A 217 -14.69 -7.27 13.93
N LYS A 218 -15.70 -7.87 14.57
CA LYS A 218 -15.69 -9.27 15.00
C LYS A 218 -16.13 -10.24 13.89
N ASP A 219 -16.37 -9.75 12.66
CA ASP A 219 -16.64 -10.64 11.52
C ASP A 219 -15.35 -11.35 11.10
N LEU A 220 -15.21 -12.56 11.66
CA LEU A 220 -14.20 -13.56 11.37
C LEU A 220 -14.71 -14.57 10.32
N GLY A 221 -15.77 -14.23 9.57
CA GLY A 221 -16.34 -15.11 8.56
C GLY A 221 -15.43 -15.34 7.34
N GLY A 222 -15.94 -16.13 6.39
CA GLY A 222 -15.25 -16.38 5.11
C GLY A 222 -14.01 -17.24 5.24
N LYS A 223 -12.89 -16.77 4.67
CA LYS A 223 -11.63 -17.53 4.60
C LYS A 223 -10.76 -17.43 5.86
N PHE A 224 -11.20 -16.73 6.90
CA PHE A 224 -10.38 -16.47 8.09
C PHE A 224 -9.78 -17.76 8.73
N PRO A 225 -10.57 -18.82 9.03
CA PRO A 225 -10.00 -20.04 9.61
C PRO A 225 -8.98 -20.72 8.69
N THR A 226 -9.21 -20.66 7.36
CA THR A 226 -8.27 -21.22 6.38
C THR A 226 -6.92 -20.51 6.43
N TYR A 227 -6.91 -19.17 6.48
CA TYR A 227 -5.66 -18.42 6.56
C TYR A 227 -4.96 -18.60 7.90
N LEU A 228 -5.71 -18.64 9.01
CA LEU A 228 -5.13 -18.97 10.31
C LEU A 228 -4.45 -20.32 10.29
N SER A 229 -5.06 -21.35 9.70
CA SER A 229 -4.47 -22.70 9.66
C SER A 229 -3.13 -22.81 8.94
N LEU A 230 -2.76 -21.81 8.13
CA LEU A 230 -1.44 -21.73 7.48
C LEU A 230 -0.35 -21.24 8.45
N LEU A 231 -0.72 -20.61 9.56
CA LEU A 231 0.19 -20.01 10.52
C LEU A 231 0.66 -21.03 11.56
N LYS A 232 1.86 -20.80 12.09
CA LYS A 232 2.34 -21.50 13.29
C LYS A 232 1.48 -21.08 14.48
N ASN A 233 1.31 -21.96 15.47
CA ASN A 233 0.58 -21.67 16.71
C ASN A 233 -0.83 -21.07 16.48
N HIS A 234 -1.49 -21.40 15.38
CA HIS A 234 -2.77 -20.81 14.98
C HIS A 234 -3.92 -21.11 15.94
N GLU A 235 -3.82 -22.17 16.74
CA GLU A 235 -4.81 -22.50 17.77
C GLU A 235 -4.93 -21.38 18.80
N GLN A 236 -3.81 -20.78 19.22
CA GLN A 236 -3.78 -19.66 20.16
C GLN A 236 -4.43 -18.40 19.55
N LEU A 237 -4.15 -18.13 18.27
CA LEU A 237 -4.78 -17.02 17.56
C LEU A 237 -6.29 -17.25 17.42
N LEU A 238 -6.71 -18.48 17.16
CA LEU A 238 -8.12 -18.83 17.04
C LEU A 238 -8.86 -18.72 18.38
N GLU A 239 -8.21 -19.11 19.48
CA GLU A 239 -8.74 -18.94 20.83
C GLU A 239 -8.86 -17.45 21.18
N CYS A 240 -7.80 -16.67 20.98
CA CYS A 240 -7.82 -15.22 21.16
C CYS A 240 -8.96 -14.56 20.36
N ALA A 241 -9.12 -14.95 19.10
CA ALA A 241 -10.12 -14.38 18.21
C ALA A 241 -11.55 -14.63 18.70
N LYS A 242 -11.79 -15.72 19.44
CA LYS A 242 -13.10 -16.08 20.01
C LYS A 242 -13.31 -15.53 21.43
N GLY A 243 -12.25 -15.46 22.24
CA GLY A 243 -12.34 -15.21 23.67
C GLY A 243 -12.03 -13.78 24.11
N LEU A 244 -11.14 -13.08 23.41
CA LEU A 244 -10.69 -11.74 23.79
C LEU A 244 -11.36 -10.65 22.95
N GLU A 245 -11.55 -9.49 23.56
CA GLU A 245 -11.81 -8.27 22.79
C GLU A 245 -10.49 -7.82 22.17
N TRP A 246 -10.48 -7.72 20.85
CA TRP A 246 -9.33 -7.26 20.07
C TRP A 246 -9.79 -6.21 19.07
N LYS A 247 -8.85 -5.35 18.66
CA LYS A 247 -9.05 -4.33 17.63
C LYS A 247 -8.22 -4.66 16.41
N GLY A 248 -8.81 -4.50 15.22
CA GLY A 248 -8.10 -4.63 13.96
C GLY A 248 -7.25 -3.40 13.66
N CYS A 249 -6.13 -3.59 12.95
CA CYS A 249 -5.25 -2.51 12.51
C CYS A 249 -5.71 -2.00 11.15
N PHE A 250 -6.34 -0.83 11.07
CA PHE A 250 -6.93 -0.35 9.82
C PHE A 250 -5.86 -0.13 8.73
N GLY A 251 -6.02 -0.83 7.60
CA GLY A 251 -5.03 -0.88 6.53
C GLY A 251 -3.71 -1.57 6.92
N GLY A 252 -3.64 -2.22 8.08
CA GLY A 252 -2.37 -2.72 8.61
C GLY A 252 -1.37 -1.59 8.86
N ALA A 253 -1.78 -0.32 8.88
CA ALA A 253 -0.88 0.81 8.95
C ALA A 253 -0.55 1.18 10.41
N SER A 254 0.73 1.19 10.75
CA SER A 254 1.19 1.35 12.13
C SER A 254 2.59 1.97 12.22
N ILE A 255 2.93 2.37 13.44
CA ILE A 255 4.31 2.53 13.91
C ILE A 255 4.67 1.25 14.66
N ILE A 256 5.75 0.58 14.29
CA ILE A 256 6.10 -0.71 14.87
C ILE A 256 7.60 -0.94 14.94
N ASP A 257 8.03 -1.59 16.01
CA ASP A 257 9.39 -2.03 16.24
C ASP A 257 9.75 -3.26 15.42
N LEU A 258 11.00 -3.30 14.94
CA LEU A 258 11.53 -4.45 14.23
C LEU A 258 11.50 -5.72 15.11
N GLU A 259 11.77 -5.58 16.41
CA GLU A 259 11.74 -6.69 17.37
C GLU A 259 10.35 -7.33 17.46
N ILE A 260 9.28 -6.52 17.47
CA ILE A 260 7.90 -7.01 17.47
C ILE A 260 7.59 -7.76 16.16
N VAL A 261 8.03 -7.22 15.02
CA VAL A 261 7.87 -7.90 13.72
C VAL A 261 8.61 -9.23 13.70
N GLN A 262 9.83 -9.29 14.25
CA GLN A 262 10.60 -10.54 14.38
C GLN A 262 9.88 -11.54 15.28
N GLN A 263 9.41 -11.11 16.45
CA GLN A 263 8.70 -11.97 17.38
C GLN A 263 7.43 -12.56 16.77
N LEU A 264 6.64 -11.75 16.04
CA LEU A 264 5.45 -12.21 15.33
C LEU A 264 5.79 -13.22 14.22
N GLU A 265 6.88 -13.01 13.49
CA GLU A 265 7.33 -13.98 12.49
C GLU A 265 7.80 -15.29 13.13
N GLU A 266 8.61 -15.22 14.18
CA GLU A 266 9.12 -16.42 14.85
C GLU A 266 7.99 -17.24 15.47
N THR A 267 7.05 -16.56 16.11
CA THR A 267 5.93 -17.19 16.82
C THR A 267 4.87 -17.75 15.86
N TYR A 268 4.53 -17.02 14.80
CA TYR A 268 3.36 -17.34 13.96
C TYR A 268 3.68 -17.52 12.47
N ALA A 269 4.87 -17.12 12.01
CA ALA A 269 5.27 -17.05 10.60
C ALA A 269 4.30 -16.21 9.74
N ILE A 270 3.77 -15.12 10.31
CA ILE A 270 2.71 -14.30 9.69
C ILE A 270 3.18 -13.70 8.37
N PHE A 271 4.34 -13.06 8.34
CA PHE A 271 4.72 -12.19 7.22
C PHE A 271 5.21 -13.00 6.03
N SER A 272 6.09 -13.99 6.24
CA SER A 272 6.56 -14.85 5.14
C SER A 272 5.43 -15.70 4.55
N THR A 273 4.58 -16.27 5.41
CA THR A 273 3.47 -17.13 4.97
C THR A 273 2.41 -16.32 4.24
N LEU A 274 1.91 -15.24 4.85
CA LEU A 274 0.78 -14.50 4.28
C LEU A 274 1.15 -13.70 3.04
N ALA A 275 2.39 -13.20 2.92
CA ALA A 275 2.87 -12.59 1.67
C ALA A 275 2.76 -13.56 0.49
N SER A 276 2.97 -14.86 0.72
CA SER A 276 2.90 -15.85 -0.34
C SER A 276 1.48 -16.25 -0.75
N VAL A 277 0.44 -15.95 0.04
CA VAL A 277 -0.95 -16.39 -0.24
C VAL A 277 -1.96 -15.26 -0.46
N ILE A 278 -1.78 -14.08 0.14
CA ILE A 278 -2.70 -12.95 0.00
C ILE A 278 -2.56 -12.34 -1.40
N ARG A 279 -3.67 -12.24 -2.15
CA ARG A 279 -3.66 -11.66 -3.51
C ARG A 279 -4.77 -10.67 -3.79
N VAL A 280 -5.85 -10.71 -3.00
CA VAL A 280 -7.01 -9.84 -3.24
C VAL A 280 -7.37 -9.01 -2.02
N ARG A 281 -8.07 -7.89 -2.25
CA ARG A 281 -8.48 -6.95 -1.20
C ARG A 281 -9.09 -7.61 0.05
N LYS A 282 -10.03 -8.54 -0.11
CA LYS A 282 -10.67 -9.22 1.03
C LYS A 282 -9.67 -10.01 1.89
N GLU A 283 -8.61 -10.52 1.29
CA GLU A 283 -7.54 -11.25 1.98
C GLU A 283 -6.56 -10.28 2.67
N ARG A 284 -6.42 -9.06 2.15
CA ARG A 284 -5.66 -7.99 2.80
C ARG A 284 -6.38 -7.44 4.03
N GLU A 285 -7.69 -7.23 3.91
CA GLU A 285 -8.55 -6.89 5.06
C GLU A 285 -8.52 -8.00 6.13
N LEU A 286 -8.37 -9.26 5.70
CA LEU A 286 -8.19 -10.38 6.62
C LEU A 286 -6.85 -10.27 7.38
N PHE A 287 -5.76 -9.87 6.72
CA PHE A 287 -4.50 -9.59 7.40
C PHE A 287 -4.63 -8.50 8.48
N GLU A 288 -5.39 -7.42 8.23
CA GLU A 288 -5.64 -6.38 9.25
C GLU A 288 -6.19 -6.93 10.57
N ARG A 289 -7.02 -7.98 10.49
CA ARG A 289 -7.58 -8.69 11.65
C ARG A 289 -6.55 -9.62 12.28
N ILE A 290 -5.86 -10.43 11.47
CA ILE A 290 -4.83 -11.37 11.95
C ILE A 290 -3.73 -10.61 12.71
N LEU A 291 -3.27 -9.48 12.17
CA LEU A 291 -2.27 -8.64 12.82
C LEU A 291 -2.77 -8.13 14.17
N GLY A 292 -4.00 -7.60 14.23
CA GLY A 292 -4.61 -7.14 15.48
C GLY A 292 -4.70 -8.26 16.52
N ILE A 293 -5.24 -9.42 16.13
CA ILE A 293 -5.37 -10.59 17.01
C ILE A 293 -4.02 -11.06 17.53
N ALA A 294 -3.00 -11.16 16.67
CA ALA A 294 -1.68 -11.62 17.07
C ALA A 294 -1.01 -10.68 18.08
N LEU A 295 -1.16 -9.35 17.90
CA LEU A 295 -0.62 -8.36 18.82
C LEU A 295 -1.35 -8.34 20.17
N TYR A 296 -2.68 -8.51 20.18
CA TYR A 296 -3.45 -8.65 21.43
C TYR A 296 -3.12 -9.96 22.16
N GLN A 297 -3.00 -11.07 21.43
CA GLN A 297 -2.62 -12.36 22.00
C GLN A 297 -1.20 -12.32 22.62
N GLY A 298 -0.29 -11.57 22.00
CA GLY A 298 1.07 -11.35 22.53
C GLY A 298 1.16 -10.30 23.64
N HIS A 299 0.04 -9.69 24.06
CA HIS A 299 0.00 -8.56 25.01
C HIS A 299 0.90 -7.38 24.61
N MET A 300 1.08 -7.17 23.30
CA MET A 300 1.92 -6.09 22.75
C MET A 300 1.14 -4.79 22.59
N VAL A 301 -0.19 -4.88 22.57
CA VAL A 301 -1.12 -3.75 22.57
C VAL A 301 -2.28 -4.04 23.51
N ASP A 302 -2.92 -2.98 23.97
CA ASP A 302 -4.19 -3.03 24.69
C ASP A 302 -5.17 -1.97 24.14
N ASP A 303 -6.39 -1.95 24.68
CA ASP A 303 -7.43 -1.05 24.20
C ASP A 303 -7.13 0.44 24.34
N ALA A 304 -6.31 0.83 25.32
CA ALA A 304 -5.93 2.22 25.58
C ALA A 304 -4.73 2.64 24.72
N THR A 305 -3.84 1.71 24.37
CA THR A 305 -2.56 2.02 23.72
C THR A 305 -2.49 1.62 22.25
N CYS A 306 -3.40 0.78 21.75
CA CYS A 306 -3.31 0.19 20.42
C CYS A 306 -3.31 1.17 19.25
N SER A 307 -3.85 2.38 19.38
CA SER A 307 -4.06 3.29 18.25
C SER A 307 -3.75 4.74 18.60
N ASN A 308 -3.02 5.43 17.71
CA ASN A 308 -2.67 6.84 17.85
C ASN A 308 -3.88 7.77 17.65
N PHE A 309 -4.77 7.43 16.71
CA PHE A 309 -5.87 8.32 16.31
C PHE A 309 -7.25 7.70 16.58
N GLY A 310 -7.29 6.67 17.41
CA GLY A 310 -8.52 5.99 17.83
C GLY A 310 -9.14 5.15 16.72
N GLU A 311 -10.48 5.05 16.71
CA GLU A 311 -11.22 4.24 15.75
C GLU A 311 -11.40 4.96 14.40
N ILE A 312 -11.14 4.25 13.30
CA ILE A 312 -11.26 4.81 11.95
C ILE A 312 -12.68 5.28 11.61
N THR A 313 -13.72 4.68 12.19
CA THR A 313 -15.12 5.06 12.01
C THR A 313 -15.43 6.45 12.59
N LYS A 314 -14.60 6.94 13.52
CA LYS A 314 -14.71 8.28 14.12
C LYS A 314 -13.92 9.33 13.34
N TYR A 315 -13.17 8.94 12.31
CA TYR A 315 -12.43 9.88 11.47
C TYR A 315 -13.41 10.77 10.67
N PRO A 316 -13.22 12.11 10.63
CA PRO A 316 -14.12 13.00 9.88
C PRO A 316 -14.14 12.69 8.38
N GLY A 317 -15.29 12.25 7.88
CA GLY A 317 -15.46 11.84 6.48
C GLY A 317 -15.02 10.41 6.19
N ALA A 318 -14.93 9.55 7.22
CA ALA A 318 -14.61 8.14 7.08
C ALA A 318 -15.36 7.50 5.91
N PHE A 319 -14.59 6.95 4.96
CA PHE A 319 -15.06 6.22 3.78
C PHE A 319 -15.77 7.06 2.70
N GLU A 320 -15.81 8.39 2.83
CA GLU A 320 -16.37 9.28 1.82
C GLU A 320 -15.36 9.52 0.67
N SER A 321 -15.79 9.34 -0.58
CA SER A 321 -14.95 9.51 -1.78
C SER A 321 -14.83 10.94 -2.29
N ASP A 322 -15.67 11.84 -1.77
CA ASP A 322 -15.78 13.22 -2.25
C ASP A 322 -14.53 14.05 -1.93
N HIS A 323 -13.76 13.61 -0.93
CA HIS A 323 -12.54 14.28 -0.46
C HIS A 323 -11.34 13.68 -1.14
N ASN A 324 -11.13 14.17 -2.35
CA ASN A 324 -10.42 13.43 -3.36
C ASN A 324 -8.89 13.72 -3.37
N ASN A 325 -8.47 14.72 -2.59
CA ASN A 325 -7.12 15.28 -2.45
C ASN A 325 -6.80 15.66 -0.98
N TYR A 326 -5.52 15.98 -0.72
CA TYR A 326 -5.01 16.31 0.61
C TYR A 326 -5.62 17.60 1.18
N GLU A 327 -5.74 18.65 0.36
CA GLU A 327 -6.13 19.99 0.79
C GLU A 327 -7.56 20.02 1.32
N THR A 328 -8.49 19.36 0.62
CA THR A 328 -9.89 19.23 1.06
C THR A 328 -9.99 18.39 2.35
N ALA A 329 -9.26 17.29 2.44
CA ALA A 329 -9.25 16.45 3.64
C ALA A 329 -8.68 17.21 4.85
N ALA A 330 -7.57 17.92 4.67
CA ALA A 330 -6.95 18.75 5.72
C ALA A 330 -7.89 19.85 6.22
N HIS A 331 -8.57 20.56 5.31
CA HIS A 331 -9.55 21.56 5.68
C HIS A 331 -10.67 20.95 6.55
N ARG A 332 -11.21 19.79 6.16
CA ARG A 332 -12.27 19.12 6.93
C ARG A 332 -11.82 18.70 8.32
N LEU A 333 -10.63 18.12 8.46
CA LEU A 333 -10.09 17.76 9.77
C LEU A 333 -9.91 18.98 10.66
N SER A 334 -9.43 20.09 10.09
CA SER A 334 -9.32 21.36 10.81
C SER A 334 -10.68 21.87 11.31
N GLN A 335 -11.73 21.78 10.49
CA GLN A 335 -13.10 22.17 10.90
C GLN A 335 -13.63 21.25 12.01
N ALA A 336 -13.33 19.95 11.92
CA ALA A 336 -13.72 18.96 12.93
C ALA A 336 -12.85 19.00 14.19
N ARG A 337 -11.77 19.81 14.21
CA ARG A 337 -10.74 19.84 15.28
C ARG A 337 -10.21 18.43 15.61
N TYR A 338 -10.06 17.60 14.60
CA TYR A 338 -9.56 16.24 14.74
C TYR A 338 -8.03 16.26 14.72
N ASP A 339 -7.42 16.06 15.88
CA ASP A 339 -5.97 16.08 16.03
C ASP A 339 -5.36 14.77 15.53
N THR A 340 -4.57 14.86 14.46
CA THR A 340 -3.84 13.73 13.89
C THR A 340 -2.58 14.18 13.16
N ALA A 341 -1.52 13.39 13.26
CA ALA A 341 -0.33 13.56 12.45
C ALA A 341 -0.53 13.08 11.00
N ILE A 342 -1.53 12.24 10.72
CA ILE A 342 -1.71 11.59 9.42
C ILE A 342 -3.13 11.83 8.88
N ILE A 343 -3.21 12.28 7.64
CA ILE A 343 -4.46 12.40 6.89
C ILE A 343 -4.64 11.18 6.01
N LYS A 344 -5.80 10.55 6.07
CA LYS A 344 -6.25 9.55 5.10
C LYS A 344 -7.19 10.20 4.09
N VAL A 345 -6.92 9.94 2.81
CA VAL A 345 -7.87 10.18 1.71
C VAL A 345 -8.42 8.84 1.23
N TRP A 346 -9.74 8.75 1.11
CA TRP A 346 -10.42 7.58 0.58
C TRP A 346 -10.63 7.71 -0.92
N ARG A 347 -10.50 6.56 -1.55
CA ARG A 347 -10.97 6.33 -2.90
C ARG A 347 -11.82 5.10 -2.79
N GLY A 348 -13.08 5.17 -3.21
CA GLY A 348 -13.84 3.96 -3.49
C GLY A 348 -12.97 3.09 -4.40
N ARG A 349 -12.43 2.01 -3.85
CA ARG A 349 -11.49 1.11 -4.51
C ARG A 349 -12.14 -0.24 -4.64
#